data_AF-A0A246HMV0-F1
#
_entry.id   AF-A0A246HMV0-F1
#
_cell.length_a   1.000
_cell.length_b   1.000
_cell.length_c   1.000
_cell.angle_alpha   90.00
_cell.angle_beta   90.00
_cell.angle_gamma   90.00
#
_symmetry.space_group_name_H-M   'P 1'
#
loop_
_entity.id
_entity.type
_entity.pdbx_description
1 polymer ?
#
loop_
_entity_poly.entity_id
_entity_poly.type
_entity_poly.pdbx_seq_one_letter_code
_entity_poly.pdbx_strand_id
1 'polypeptide(L)' 'MQFRAKLQMKMETADQPGAVTLNFVPVEAGVPQLNLTVSPADAVALAVGKVYAFTAVEDQDQATG' A
#
# COMPACT_ATOMS: atom_id res chain seq x y z
N MET A 1 4.15 -13.08 -6.14
CA MET A 1 4.55 -11.94 -7.02
C MET A 1 5.32 -10.91 -6.19
N GLN A 2 6.38 -10.28 -6.72
CA GLN A 2 7.13 -9.23 -6.00
C GLN A 2 7.37 -8.02 -6.89
N PHE A 3 7.19 -6.81 -6.35
CA PHE A 3 7.48 -5.56 -7.04
C PHE A 3 7.86 -4.46 -6.04
N ARG A 4 8.41 -3.35 -6.55
CA ARG A 4 8.73 -2.18 -5.73
C ARG A 4 7.89 -1.01 -6.17
N ALA A 5 7.49 -0.18 -5.21
CA ALA A 5 6.72 1.01 -5.52
C ALA A 5 7.12 2.18 -4.64
N LYS A 6 7.14 3.37 -5.23
CA LYS A 6 7.42 4.63 -4.57
C LYS A 6 6.13 5.19 -3.99
N LEU A 7 6.12 5.53 -2.71
CA LEU A 7 5.00 6.26 -2.10
C LEU A 7 4.95 7.67 -2.70
N GLN A 8 3.96 7.95 -3.52
CA GLN A 8 3.79 9.24 -4.18
C GLN A 8 2.96 10.21 -3.33
N MET A 9 1.91 9.70 -2.70
CA MET A 9 0.96 10.52 -1.93
C MET A 9 0.51 9.81 -0.66
N LYS A 10 0.32 10.61 0.38
CA LYS A 10 -0.25 10.22 1.66
C LYS A 10 -1.28 11.28 2.04
N MET A 11 -2.54 10.89 2.16
CA MET A 11 -3.67 11.79 2.35
C MET A 11 -4.63 11.23 3.39
N GLU A 12 -4.97 12.02 4.41
CA GLU A 12 -6.05 11.68 5.33
C GLU A 12 -7.39 11.76 4.59
N THR A 13 -8.23 10.75 4.73
CA THR A 13 -9.52 10.71 4.05
C THR A 13 -10.52 11.59 4.79
N ALA A 14 -10.99 12.66 4.15
CA ALA A 14 -11.96 13.57 4.74
C ALA A 14 -13.30 12.87 5.10
N ASP A 15 -13.71 11.91 4.28
CA ASP A 15 -14.97 11.17 4.44
C ASP A 15 -14.89 10.01 5.44
N GLN A 16 -13.66 9.62 5.84
CA GLN A 16 -13.43 8.54 6.80
C GLN A 16 -12.37 8.98 7.82
N PRO A 17 -12.78 9.66 8.90
CA PRO A 17 -11.88 10.04 9.98
C PRO A 17 -11.16 8.82 10.54
N GLY A 18 -9.84 8.92 10.68
CA GLY A 18 -9.01 7.81 11.15
C GLY A 18 -8.60 6.81 10.06
N ALA A 19 -8.70 7.18 8.78
CA ALA A 19 -8.10 6.45 7.67
C ALA A 19 -7.19 7.36 6.84
N VAL A 20 -6.15 6.74 6.27
CA VAL A 20 -5.16 7.40 5.41
C VAL A 20 -5.06 6.62 4.10
N THR A 21 -5.27 7.32 2.99
CA THR A 21 -5.01 6.77 1.66
C THR A 21 -3.55 6.99 1.29
N LEU A 22 -2.90 5.89 0.93
CA LEU A 22 -1.54 5.83 0.43
C LEU A 22 -1.55 5.42 -1.04
N ASN A 23 -0.88 6.22 -1.87
CA ASN A 23 -0.76 5.96 -3.30
C ASN A 23 0.68 5.60 -3.66
N PHE A 24 0.89 4.40 -4.20
CA PHE A 24 2.19 3.88 -4.57
C PHE A 24 2.28 3.70 -6.09
N VAL A 25 3.32 4.28 -6.69
CA VAL A 25 3.63 4.13 -8.12
C VAL A 25 4.75 3.10 -8.30
N PRO A 26 4.53 2.02 -9.05
CA PRO A 26 5.54 0.99 -9.28
C PRO A 26 6.79 1.53 -9.96
N VAL A 27 7.94 0.95 -9.61
CA VAL A 27 9.22 1.25 -10.27
C VAL A 27 9.38 0.40 -11.53
N GLU A 28 8.85 -0.82 -11.50
CA GLU A 28 8.87 -1.74 -12.63
C GLU A 28 7.74 -1.43 -13.65
N ALA A 29 8.05 -1.53 -14.93
CA ALA A 29 7.06 -1.39 -16.00
C ALA A 29 6.08 -2.59 -16.00
N GLY A 30 4.82 -2.33 -16.39
CA GLY A 30 3.79 -3.37 -16.48
C GLY A 30 3.16 -3.77 -15.14
N VAL A 31 3.56 -3.14 -14.03
CA VAL A 31 2.93 -3.32 -12.71
C VAL A 31 1.86 -2.25 -12.49
N PRO A 32 0.67 -2.60 -11.98
CA PRO A 32 -0.38 -1.63 -11.70
C PRO A 32 -0.06 -0.75 -10.49
N GLN A 33 -0.61 0.46 -10.48
CA GLN A 33 -0.56 1.35 -9.32
C GLN A 33 -1.30 0.76 -8.12
N LEU A 34 -0.75 0.94 -6.93
CA LEU A 34 -1.33 0.41 -5.69
C LEU A 34 -1.87 1.56 -4.84
N ASN A 35 -3.14 1.45 -4.44
CA ASN A 35 -3.77 2.34 -3.47
C ASN A 35 -4.13 1.52 -2.23
N LEU A 36 -3.72 1.99 -1.06
CA LEU A 36 -4.03 1.36 0.23
C LEU A 36 -4.73 2.35 1.13
N THR A 37 -5.79 1.93 1.79
CA THR A 37 -6.39 2.67 2.90
C THR A 37 -5.99 1.98 4.20
N VAL A 38 -5.27 2.70 5.05
CA VAL A 38 -4.69 2.16 6.28
C VAL A 38 -4.99 3.06 7.48
N SER A 39 -4.66 2.60 8.69
CA SER A 39 -4.75 3.43 9.88
C SER A 39 -3.66 4.52 9.88
N PRO A 40 -3.85 5.65 10.60
CA PRO A 40 -2.84 6.68 10.75
C PRO A 40 -1.54 6.18 11.37
N ALA A 41 -1.62 5.19 12.27
CA ALA A 41 -0.46 4.57 12.90
C ALA A 41 0.43 3.86 11.87
N ASP A 42 -0.18 3.07 10.97
CA ASP A 42 0.55 2.39 9.90
C ASP A 42 1.12 3.38 8.87
N ALA A 43 0.36 4.44 8.57
CA ALA A 43 0.79 5.49 7.66
C ALA A 43 1.94 6.37 8.20
N VAL A 44 2.17 6.41 9.51
CA VAL A 44 3.30 7.14 10.13
C VAL A 44 4.63 6.48 9.85
N ALA A 45 4.66 5.14 9.73
CA ALA A 45 5.88 4.40 9.42
C ALA A 45 6.36 4.60 7.97
N LEU A 46 5.55 5.25 7.12
CA LEU A 46 5.79 5.38 5.69
C LEU A 46 6.01 6.85 5.29
N ALA A 47 7.00 7.07 4.43
CA ALA A 47 7.46 8.39 4.01
C ALA A 47 7.27 8.58 2.50
N VAL A 48 6.63 9.68 2.13
CA VAL A 48 6.47 10.10 0.74
C VAL A 48 7.85 10.24 0.08
N GLY A 49 7.97 9.75 -1.14
CA GLY A 49 9.20 9.74 -1.92
C GLY A 49 10.08 8.50 -1.72
N LYS A 50 9.81 7.67 -0.70
CA LYS A 50 10.56 6.42 -0.46
C LYS A 50 9.98 5.25 -1.25
N VAL A 51 10.84 4.27 -1.54
CA VAL A 51 10.51 3.05 -2.27
C VAL A 51 10.38 1.89 -1.29
N TYR A 52 9.32 1.10 -1.46
CA TYR A 52 9.02 -0.06 -0.63
C TYR A 52 8.89 -1.30 -1.51
N ALA A 53 9.20 -2.47 -0.95
CA ALA A 53 9.03 -3.75 -1.60
C ALA A 53 7.71 -4.39 -1.16
N PHE A 54 6.94 -4.89 -2.12
CA PHE A 54 5.68 -5.59 -1.91
C PHE A 54 5.83 -7.03 -2.39
N THR A 55 5.37 -7.96 -1.56
CA THR A 55 5.37 -9.39 -1.87
C THR A 55 3.96 -9.93 -1.67
N ALA A 56 3.34 -10.38 -2.76
CA ALA A 56 2.11 -11.15 -2.69
C ALA A 56 2.46 -12.57 -2.24
N VAL A 57 1.94 -12.94 -1.07
CA VAL A 57 1.93 -14.29 -0.53
C VAL A 57 0.53 -14.87 -0.72
N GLU A 58 0.45 -16.14 -1.11
CA GLU A 58 -0.82 -16.86 -1.14
C GLU A 58 -1.19 -17.21 0.30
N ASP A 59 -2.41 -16.84 0.69
CA ASP A 59 -2.95 -17.23 1.98
C ASP A 59 -3.45 -18.67 1.89
N GLN A 60 -2.84 -19.60 2.62
CA GLN A 60 -3.19 -21.03 2.58
C GLN A 60 -4.43 -21.37 3.43
N ASP A 61 -5.14 -20.39 3.98
CA ASP A 61 -6.18 -20.59 5.01
C ASP A 61 -7.63 -20.42 4.47
N GLN A 62 -7.88 -20.87 3.24
CA GLN A 62 -9.23 -21.05 2.67
C GLN A 62 -9.46 -22.50 2.20
N ALA A 63 -8.90 -23.47 2.93
CA ALA A 63 -9.15 -24.90 2.70
C ALA A 63 -9.62 -25.60 3.99
N THR A 64 -10.59 -25.03 4.72
CA THR A 64 -11.41 -25.79 5.68
C THR A 64 -12.73 -25.06 5.94
N GLY A 65 -13.84 -25.74 5.62
CA GLY A 65 -15.21 -25.30 5.87
C GLY A 65 -16.22 -26.03 5.00
#